data_AF-A0A820QV25-F1
#
_entry.id   AF-A0A820QV25-F1
#
_cell.length_a   1.000
_cell.length_b   1.000
_cell.length_c   1.000
_cell.angle_alpha   90.00
_cell.angle_beta   90.00
_cell.angle_gamma   90.00
#
_symmetry.space_group_name_H-M   'P 1'
#
loop_
_entity.id
_entity.type
_entity.pdbx_description
1 polymer ?
#
loop_
_entity_poly.entity_id
_entity_poly.type
_entity_poly.pdbx_seq_one_letter_code
_entity_poly.pdbx_strand_id
1 'polypeptide(L)'
;VFCRLRPPKDNNDQETDNSTSSVKVSSSTELTLFSSENVKNGQIRESHYEFTHILTDDVSQSAAFKELAIPLLDDLILGKNSRICFLI
;
A
#
# COMPACT_ATOMS: atom_id res chain seq x y z
N VAL A 1 -1.92 11.17 1.88
CA VAL A 1 -1.86 10.17 0.78
C VAL A 1 -1.93 8.79 1.39
N PHE A 2 -2.79 7.92 0.87
CA PHE A 2 -3.00 6.58 1.41
C PHE A 2 -2.34 5.54 0.51
N CYS A 3 -1.81 4.48 1.12
CA CYS A 3 -1.30 3.30 0.41
C CYS A 3 -2.23 2.13 0.71
N ARG A 4 -2.47 1.23 -0.25
CA ARG A 4 -3.16 -0.03 0.00
C ARG A 4 -2.34 -1.18 -0.54
N LEU A 5 -2.08 -2.16 0.34
CA LEU A 5 -1.40 -3.39 -0.04
C LEU A 5 -2.44 -4.40 -0.53
N ARG A 6 -2.16 -5.02 -1.67
CA ARG A 6 -2.96 -6.12 -2.20
C ARG A 6 -2.36 -7.43 -1.69
N PRO A 7 -3.15 -8.32 -1.07
CA PRO A 7 -2.65 -9.63 -0.70
C PRO A 7 -2.15 -10.41 -1.93
N PRO A 8 -1.12 -11.26 -1.76
CA PRO A 8 -0.69 -12.17 -2.81
C PRO A 8 -1.87 -13.05 -3.21
N LYS A 9 -2.05 -13.27 -4.52
CA LYS A 9 -3.10 -14.18 -5.00
C LYS A 9 -2.64 -15.62 -4.69
N ASP A 10 -3.47 -16.38 -3.98
CA ASP A 10 -3.38 -17.83 -3.93
C ASP A 10 -3.65 -18.40 -5.32
N ASN A 11 -2.63 -18.41 -6.16
CA ASN A 11 -2.56 -19.29 -7.31
C ASN A 11 -1.41 -20.25 -7.03
N ASN A 12 -1.64 -21.52 -7.36
CA ASN A 12 -0.75 -22.68 -7.22
C ASN A 12 0.60 -22.58 -7.98
N ASP A 13 1.19 -21.40 -8.08
CA ASP A 13 2.55 -21.22 -8.55
C ASP A 13 3.49 -21.27 -7.33
N GLN A 14 3.50 -22.44 -6.66
CA GLN A 14 4.78 -22.90 -6.15
C GLN A 14 5.63 -23.15 -7.38
N GLU A 15 6.48 -22.21 -7.75
CA GLU A 15 7.79 -22.53 -8.33
C GLU A 15 8.70 -21.30 -8.28
N THR A 16 9.79 -21.48 -7.54
CA THR A 16 11.13 -20.91 -7.82
C THR A 16 11.25 -19.39 -7.83
N ASP A 17 11.44 -18.82 -6.64
CA ASP A 17 12.71 -18.18 -6.24
C ASP A 17 12.48 -17.22 -5.06
N ASN A 18 13.00 -17.55 -3.87
CA ASN A 18 13.30 -16.62 -2.78
C ASN A 18 12.33 -15.43 -2.58
N SER A 19 11.02 -15.70 -2.45
CA SER A 19 10.02 -14.67 -2.17
C SER A 19 10.10 -14.20 -0.70
N THR A 20 11.23 -13.60 -0.34
CA THR A 20 11.28 -12.65 0.77
C THR A 20 10.26 -11.56 0.43
N SER A 21 9.27 -11.37 1.30
CA SER A 21 8.27 -10.31 1.13
C SER A 21 8.98 -9.02 0.75
N SER A 22 8.82 -8.56 -0.50
CA SER A 22 9.47 -7.35 -1.01
C SER A 22 8.93 -6.08 -0.37
N VAL A 23 7.99 -6.24 0.56
CA VAL A 23 7.27 -5.20 1.27
C VAL A 23 7.29 -5.52 2.76
N LYS A 24 7.68 -4.55 3.59
CA LYS A 24 7.55 -4.59 5.05
C LYS A 24 6.82 -3.34 5.52
N VAL A 25 5.73 -3.54 6.24
CA VAL A 25 5.01 -2.47 6.95
C VAL A 25 5.60 -2.38 8.35
N SER A 26 6.21 -1.24 8.70
CA SER A 26 6.78 -1.03 10.04
C SER A 26 5.75 -0.41 10.99
N SER A 27 4.81 0.36 10.47
CA SER A 27 3.71 1.00 11.21
C SER A 27 2.53 1.29 10.27
N SER A 28 1.43 1.86 10.78
CA SER A 28 0.30 2.29 9.96
C SER A 28 0.65 3.42 8.96
N THR A 29 1.86 4.00 9.04
CA THR A 29 2.31 5.10 8.19
C THR A 29 3.60 4.80 7.44
N GLU A 30 4.36 3.77 7.83
CA GLU A 30 5.70 3.50 7.27
C GLU A 30 5.78 2.17 6.50
N LEU A 31 6.26 2.25 5.26
CA LEU A 31 6.45 1.12 4.35
C LEU A 31 7.92 1.06 3.88
N THR A 32 8.51 -0.12 3.91
CA THR A 32 9.82 -0.39 3.30
C THR A 32 9.65 -1.38 2.15
N LEU A 33 10.21 -1.03 0.99
CA LEU A 33 10.32 -1.92 -0.16
C LEU A 33 11.75 -2.45 -0.29
N PHE A 34 11.88 -3.76 -0.50
CA PHE A 34 13.14 -4.45 -0.77
C PHE A 34 13.19 -4.83 -2.24
N SER A 35 14.15 -4.28 -2.99
CA SER A 35 14.34 -4.60 -4.41
C SER A 35 15.55 -5.51 -4.58
N SER A 36 15.31 -6.70 -5.15
CA SER A 36 16.35 -7.64 -5.60
C SER A 36 16.89 -7.32 -7.00
N GLU A 37 16.20 -6.46 -7.76
CA GLU A 37 16.51 -6.14 -9.16
C GLU A 37 17.80 -5.30 -9.32
N ASN A 38 18.31 -4.72 -8.24
CA ASN A 38 19.47 -3.83 -8.23
C ASN A 38 20.60 -4.30 -7.31
N VAL A 39 20.79 -5.60 -7.16
CA VAL A 39 21.88 -6.17 -6.36
C VAL A 39 23.21 -6.04 -7.11
N LYS A 40 23.81 -4.84 -7.12
CA LYS A 40 25.24 -4.68 -7.40
C LYS A 40 25.99 -4.96 -6.09
N ASN A 41 26.82 -6.00 -6.08
CA ASN A 41 27.66 -6.42 -4.94
C ASN A 41 26.94 -7.03 -3.73
N GLY A 42 25.78 -7.67 -3.90
CA GLY A 42 25.11 -8.39 -2.81
C GLY A 42 24.33 -7.50 -1.83
N GLN A 43 24.26 -6.19 -2.07
CA GLN A 43 23.43 -5.28 -1.28
C GLN A 43 22.01 -5.22 -1.83
N ILE A 44 21.03 -5.56 -0.97
CA ILE A 44 19.62 -5.35 -1.23
C ILE A 44 19.35 -3.85 -1.08
N ARG A 45 18.68 -3.25 -2.08
CA ARG A 45 18.29 -1.85 -2.00
C ARG A 45 16.96 -1.75 -1.23
N GLU A 46 16.99 -0.98 -0.16
CA GLU A 46 15.82 -0.65 0.64
C GLU A 46 15.32 0.76 0.27
N SER A 47 14.01 0.90 0.07
CA SER A 47 13.35 2.19 -0.15
C SER A 47 12.27 2.39 0.90
N HIS A 48 12.33 3.51 1.62
CA HIS A 48 11.38 3.85 2.67
C HIS A 48 10.36 4.87 2.18
N TYR A 49 9.10 4.67 2.57
CA TYR A 49 7.98 5.52 2.22
C TYR A 49 7.14 5.84 3.46
N GLU A 50 6.67 7.08 3.53
CA GLU A 50 5.77 7.55 4.57
C GLU A 50 4.41 7.92 3.92
N PHE A 51 3.34 7.44 4.53
CA PHE A 51 1.96 7.65 4.11
C PHE A 51 1.13 8.17 5.28
N THR A 52 -0.03 8.76 4.96
CA THR A 52 -1.01 9.15 5.97
C THR A 52 -1.62 7.91 6.63
N HIS A 53 -1.86 6.86 5.84
CA HIS A 53 -2.29 5.55 6.33
C HIS A 53 -1.96 4.50 5.27
N ILE A 54 -1.45 3.36 5.72
CA ILE A 54 -1.24 2.13 4.95
C ILE A 54 -2.36 1.13 5.28
N LEU A 55 -3.24 0.89 4.31
CA LEU A 55 -4.30 -0.10 4.39
C LEU A 55 -3.72 -1.47 4.04
N THR A 56 -3.62 -2.34 5.04
CA THR A 56 -3.13 -3.72 4.90
C THR A 56 -4.18 -4.64 4.27
N ASP A 57 -3.79 -5.87 4.02
CA ASP A 57 -4.57 -6.89 3.32
C ASP A 57 -5.83 -7.35 4.06
N ASP A 58 -5.87 -7.17 5.38
CA ASP A 58 -7.03 -7.40 6.24
C ASP A 58 -8.12 -6.34 6.10
N VAL A 59 -7.82 -5.20 5.46
CA VAL A 59 -8.78 -4.11 5.28
C VAL A 59 -9.71 -4.36 4.08
N SER A 60 -11.00 -4.56 4.39
CA SER A 60 -12.05 -4.67 3.38
C SER A 60 -12.19 -3.39 2.53
N GLN A 61 -12.67 -3.53 1.30
CA GLN A 61 -12.98 -2.38 0.43
C GLN A 61 -13.95 -1.40 1.10
N SER A 62 -14.94 -1.90 1.83
CA SER A 62 -15.92 -1.07 2.52
C SER A 62 -15.27 -0.25 3.63
N ALA A 63 -14.37 -0.86 4.41
CA ALA A 63 -13.61 -0.16 5.45
C ALA A 63 -12.71 0.93 4.84
N ALA A 64 -11.96 0.59 3.79
CA ALA A 64 -11.13 1.56 3.05
C ALA A 64 -11.97 2.73 2.50
N PHE A 65 -13.14 2.45 1.93
CA PHE A 65 -14.04 3.49 1.42
C PHE A 65 -14.54 4.41 2.54
N LYS A 66 -14.92 3.86 3.70
CA LYS A 66 -15.39 4.68 4.83
C LYS A 66 -14.31 5.65 5.29
N GLU A 67 -13.07 5.21 5.34
CA GLU A 67 -11.96 6.06 5.78
C GLU A 67 -11.57 7.11 4.74
N LEU A 68 -11.60 6.76 3.45
CA LEU A 68 -11.16 7.64 2.36
C LEU A 68 -12.24 8.59 1.85
N ALA A 69 -13.46 8.07 1.63
CA ALA A 69 -14.48 8.75 0.85
C ALA A 69 -15.50 9.51 1.70
N ILE A 70 -15.77 9.07 2.94
CA ILE A 70 -16.71 9.79 3.81
C ILE A 70 -16.21 11.21 4.13
N PRO A 71 -14.95 11.43 4.53
CA PRO A 71 -14.47 12.80 4.79
C PRO A 71 -14.58 13.71 3.55
N LEU A 72 -14.36 13.15 2.35
CA LEU A 72 -14.48 13.89 1.09
C LEU A 72 -15.93 14.27 0.78
N LEU A 73 -16.89 13.40 1.15
CA LEU A 73 -18.31 13.67 1.01
C LEU A 73 -18.78 14.74 1.99
N ASP A 74 -18.29 14.71 3.23
CA ASP A 74 -18.58 15.75 4.22
C ASP A 74 -18.07 17.11 3.73
N ASP A 75 -16.86 17.16 3.19
CA ASP A 75 -16.31 18.37 2.58
C ASP A 75 -17.17 18.86 1.41
N LEU A 76 -17.71 17.95 0.59
CA LEU A 76 -18.61 18.30 -0.52
C LEU A 76 -19.93 18.90 -0.01
N ILE A 77 -20.51 18.33 1.05
CA ILE A 77 -21.75 18.85 1.69
C ILE A 77 -21.51 20.25 2.25
N LEU A 78 -20.30 20.53 2.76
CA LEU A 78 -19.88 21.86 3.23
C LEU A 78 -19.56 22.84 2.09
N GLY A 79 -19.77 22.44 0.82
CA GLY A 79 -19.54 23.28 -0.35
C GLY A 79 -18.08 23.36 -0.79
N LYS A 80 -17.21 22.46 -0.30
CA LYS A 80 -15.82 22.36 -0.75
C LYS A 80 -15.70 21.40 -1.93
N ASN A 81 -14.71 21.64 -2.79
CA ASN A 81 -14.40 20.71 -3.87
C ASN A 81 -13.41 19.65 -3.38
N SER A 82 -13.78 18.38 -3.56
CA SER A 82 -12.98 17.23 -3.15
C SER A 82 -12.70 16.32 -4.36
N ARG A 83 -11.49 15.78 -4.46
CA ARG A 83 -11.10 14.83 -5.52
C ARG A 83 -10.33 13.67 -4.93
N ILE A 84 -10.65 12.47 -5.39
CA ILE A 84 -9.88 11.27 -5.13
C ILE A 84 -9.24 10.79 -6.44
N CYS A 85 -7.97 10.37 -6.37
CA CYS A 85 -7.24 9.79 -7.48
C CYS A 85 -6.67 8.45 -7.06
N PHE A 86 -6.80 7.44 -7.91
CA PHE A 86 -6.20 6.13 -7.71
C PHE A 86 -5.05 5.96 -8.70
N LEU A 87 -3.89 5.57 -8.18
CA LEU A 87 -2.77 5.10 -8.99
C LEU A 87 -2.71 3.58 -8.81
N ILE A 88 -2.90 2.84 -9.90
CA ILE A 88 -2.89 1.37 -9.94
C ILE A 88 -1.56 0.93 -10.55
#